data_AF-A0A7D5N9B0-F1
#
_entry.id   AF-A0A7D5N9B0-F1
#
_cell.length_a   1.000
_cell.length_b   1.000
_cell.length_c   1.000
_cell.angle_alpha   90.00
_cell.angle_beta   90.00
_cell.angle_gamma   90.00
#
_symmetry.space_group_name_H-M   'P 1'
#
loop_
_entity.id
_entity.type
_entity.pdbx_description
1 polymer ?
#
loop_
_entity_poly.entity_id
_entity_poly.type
_entity_poly.pdbx_seq_one_letter_code
_entity_poly.pdbx_strand_id
1 'polypeptide(L)'
;MTGSEAPSRARKLVQAYDIIISTCRPTRKAIAVVPEHLHGQICSTGFSVIRAKENINPLYLHFALRLDSTMEQFRKFATGSSYPAILDSDVEKL
;
A
#
# COMPACT_ATOMS: atom_id res chain seq x y z
N MET A 1 -0.39 -15.02 -19.18
CA MET A 1 0.43 -15.72 -18.16
C MET A 1 -0.52 -16.48 -17.26
N THR A 2 -0.43 -17.82 -17.26
CA THR A 2 -1.18 -18.72 -16.39
C THR A 2 -0.60 -18.67 -14.97
N GLY A 3 -1.45 -18.71 -13.94
CA GLY A 3 -1.11 -18.39 -12.54
C GLY A 3 -0.08 -19.29 -11.84
N SER A 4 0.48 -20.27 -12.55
CA SER A 4 1.52 -21.22 -12.10
C SER A 4 2.95 -20.66 -12.17
N GLU A 5 3.20 -19.61 -12.96
CA GLU A 5 4.55 -18.98 -13.07
C GLU A 5 4.67 -17.68 -12.27
N ALA A 6 3.58 -17.21 -11.66
CA ALA A 6 3.62 -16.05 -10.79
C ALA A 6 4.36 -16.41 -9.49
N PRO A 7 5.38 -15.63 -9.05
CA PRO A 7 6.01 -15.81 -7.76
C PRO A 7 4.94 -15.89 -6.67
N SER A 8 5.14 -16.71 -5.63
CA SER A 8 4.13 -16.94 -4.56
C SER A 8 3.57 -15.67 -3.91
N ARG A 9 4.26 -14.55 -4.10
CA ARG A 9 3.93 -13.21 -3.62
C ARG A 9 3.21 -12.30 -4.63
N ALA A 10 2.94 -12.69 -5.88
CA ALA A 10 2.23 -11.83 -6.85
C ALA A 10 0.74 -12.23 -6.93
N ARG A 11 -0.09 -11.64 -6.05
CA ARG A 11 -1.51 -12.04 -5.89
C ARG A 11 -2.51 -10.90 -5.74
N LYS A 12 -2.09 -9.63 -5.62
CA LYS A 12 -3.02 -8.51 -5.38
C LYS A 12 -3.33 -7.78 -6.69
N LEU A 13 -4.60 -7.74 -7.10
CA LEU A 13 -5.05 -6.98 -8.26
C LEU A 13 -5.12 -5.49 -7.92
N VAL A 14 -4.49 -4.64 -8.73
CA VAL A 14 -4.55 -3.19 -8.56
C VAL A 14 -5.40 -2.52 -9.63
N GLN A 15 -6.04 -1.42 -9.26
CA GLN A 15 -6.77 -0.52 -10.15
C GLN A 15 -6.02 0.80 -10.31
N ALA A 16 -6.30 1.50 -11.40
CA ALA A 16 -5.88 2.88 -11.57
C ALA A 16 -6.26 3.70 -10.33
N TYR A 17 -5.33 4.53 -9.88
CA TYR A 17 -5.46 5.40 -8.70
C TYR A 17 -5.49 4.70 -7.34
N ASP A 18 -5.31 3.38 -7.28
CA ASP A 18 -5.00 2.71 -6.02
C ASP A 18 -3.67 3.25 -5.47
N ILE A 19 -3.58 3.35 -4.15
CA ILE A 19 -2.35 3.73 -3.45
C ILE A 19 -1.72 2.46 -2.93
N ILE A 20 -0.46 2.21 -3.29
CA ILE A 20 0.30 1.07 -2.81
C ILE A 20 1.34 1.53 -1.78
N ILE A 21 1.41 0.81 -0.66
CA ILE A 21 2.36 1.06 0.43
C ILE A 21 3.22 -0.18 0.64
N SER A 22 4.55 -0.02 0.66
CA SER A 22 5.45 -1.12 1.02
C SER A 22 5.25 -1.51 2.48
N THR A 23 4.86 -2.76 2.73
CA THR A 23 4.79 -3.32 4.09
C THR A 23 6.17 -3.70 4.63
N CYS A 24 7.20 -3.74 3.78
CA CYS A 24 8.58 -3.90 4.19
C CYS A 24 9.20 -2.53 4.51
N ARG A 25 9.54 -2.29 5.79
CA ARG A 25 10.23 -1.06 6.26
C ARG A 25 9.47 0.23 5.85
N PRO A 26 8.26 0.46 6.39
CA PRO A 26 7.37 1.56 6.01
C PRO A 26 7.95 2.96 6.25
N THR A 27 9.00 3.08 7.07
CA THR A 27 9.70 4.33 7.38
C THR A 27 10.38 4.99 6.17
N ARG A 28 10.49 4.30 5.02
CA ARG A 28 11.02 4.87 3.77
C ARG A 28 10.03 5.72 2.97
N LYS A 29 8.79 5.92 3.44
CA LYS A 29 7.73 6.63 2.70
C LYS A 29 7.51 6.05 1.29
N ALA A 30 7.70 4.74 1.14
CA ALA A 30 7.53 4.00 -0.11
C ALA A 30 6.03 3.81 -0.40
N ILE A 31 5.41 4.93 -0.78
CA ILE A 31 4.00 5.09 -1.13
C ILE A 31 3.96 5.59 -2.57
N ALA A 32 3.16 4.91 -3.40
CA ALA A 32 2.98 5.26 -4.81
C ALA A 32 1.51 5.15 -5.22
N VAL A 33 1.13 5.90 -6.26
CA VAL A 33 -0.19 5.80 -6.90
C VAL A 33 -0.05 4.94 -8.14
N VAL A 34 -0.99 4.01 -8.35
CA VAL A 34 -1.04 3.16 -9.53
C VAL A 34 -1.51 4.00 -10.73
N PRO A 35 -0.68 4.15 -11.78
CA PRO A 35 -1.07 4.89 -12.97
C PRO A 35 -2.08 4.10 -13.82
N GLU A 36 -2.81 4.79 -14.69
CA GLU A 36 -3.86 4.16 -15.51
C GLU A 36 -3.37 3.00 -16.39
N HIS A 37 -2.16 3.08 -16.93
CA HIS A 37 -1.58 2.02 -17.77
C HIS A 37 -1.28 0.72 -16.99
N LEU A 38 -1.31 0.76 -15.65
CA LEU A 38 -1.18 -0.40 -14.77
C LEU A 38 -2.53 -0.84 -14.18
N HIS A 39 -3.66 -0.33 -14.68
CA HIS A 39 -4.99 -0.81 -14.29
C HIS A 39 -5.12 -2.31 -14.58
N GLY A 40 -5.63 -3.07 -13.61
CA GLY A 40 -5.86 -4.51 -13.74
C GLY A 40 -4.58 -5.36 -13.66
N GLN A 41 -3.44 -4.77 -13.31
CA GLN A 41 -2.18 -5.49 -13.13
C GLN A 41 -2.09 -6.12 -11.73
N ILE A 42 -1.07 -6.96 -11.53
CA ILE A 42 -0.82 -7.65 -10.26
C ILE A 42 0.36 -7.01 -9.54
N CYS A 43 0.17 -6.63 -8.27
CA CYS A 43 1.25 -6.19 -7.40
C CYS A 43 1.67 -7.30 -6.42
N SER A 44 2.87 -7.13 -5.85
CA SER A 44 3.39 -8.00 -4.80
C SER A 44 2.56 -7.92 -3.52
N THR A 45 2.44 -9.01 -2.78
CA THR A 45 1.83 -9.10 -1.44
C THR A 45 2.65 -8.35 -0.39
N GLY A 46 3.90 -7.98 -0.70
CA GLY A 46 4.68 -7.04 0.08
C GLY A 46 4.18 -5.58 -0.01
N PHE A 47 3.09 -5.34 -0.75
CA PHE A 47 2.39 -4.07 -0.76
C PHE A 47 1.00 -4.20 -0.14
N SER A 48 0.62 -3.21 0.65
CA SER A 48 -0.78 -2.93 1.01
C SER A 48 -1.38 -2.05 -0.07
N VAL A 49 -2.61 -2.37 -0.49
CA VAL A 49 -3.35 -1.62 -1.51
C VAL A 49 -4.47 -0.87 -0.82
N ILE A 50 -4.50 0.45 -0.97
CA ILE A 50 -5.52 1.33 -0.42
C ILE A 50 -6.31 1.91 -1.58
N ARG A 51 -7.62 1.71 -1.56
CA ARG A 51 -8.55 2.28 -2.54
C ARG A 51 -9.36 3.40 -1.92
N ALA A 52 -9.34 4.55 -2.56
CA ALA A 52 -10.19 5.66 -2.17
C ALA A 52 -11.68 5.30 -2.39
N LYS A 53 -12.55 5.71 -1.46
CA LYS A 53 -14.01 5.62 -1.65
C LYS A 53 -14.47 6.62 -2.71
N GLU A 54 -15.67 6.43 -3.28
CA GLU A 54 -16.20 7.22 -4.42
C GLU A 54 -16.17 8.76 -4.24
N ASN A 55 -16.10 9.26 -3.00
CA ASN A 55 -16.07 10.70 -2.69
C ASN A 55 -14.71 11.21 -2.17
N ILE A 56 -13.65 10.41 -2.29
CA ILE A 56 -12.32 10.76 -1.81
C ILE A 56 -11.39 10.89 -3.01
N ASN A 57 -10.70 12.02 -3.11
CA ASN A 57 -9.67 12.19 -4.13
C ASN A 57 -8.44 11.31 -3.78
N PRO A 58 -8.06 10.33 -4.62
CA PRO A 58 -6.95 9.41 -4.33
C PRO A 58 -5.60 10.14 -4.26
N LEU A 59 -5.41 11.23 -5.00
CA LEU A 59 -4.19 12.04 -4.92
C LEU A 59 -4.11 12.77 -3.58
N TYR A 60 -5.23 13.28 -3.07
CA TYR A 60 -5.28 13.87 -1.74
C TYR A 60 -4.91 12.83 -0.68
N LEU A 61 -5.50 11.63 -0.76
CA LEU A 61 -5.18 10.53 0.15
C LEU A 61 -3.70 10.14 0.07
N HIS A 62 -3.10 10.11 -1.12
CA HIS A 62 -1.66 9.88 -1.30
C HIS A 62 -0.79 10.93 -0.59
N PHE A 63 -1.16 12.21 -0.68
CA PHE A 63 -0.46 13.27 0.05
C PHE A 63 -0.67 13.16 1.57
N ALA A 64 -1.89 12.89 2.02
CA ALA A 64 -2.22 12.73 3.42
C ALA A 64 -1.42 11.58 4.06
N LEU A 65 -1.34 10.44 3.37
CA LEU A 65 -0.55 9.28 3.81
C LEU A 65 0.96 9.55 3.90
N ARG A 66 1.46 10.63 3.28
CA ARG A 66 2.89 11.02 3.31
C ARG A 66 3.22 12.05 4.39
N LEU A 67 2.21 12.63 5.04
CA LEU A 67 2.38 13.59 6.14
C LEU A 67 3.11 12.95 7.32
N ASP A 68 3.91 13.75 8.02
CA ASP A 68 4.67 13.25 9.16
C ASP A 68 3.75 12.79 10.30
N SER A 69 2.58 13.43 10.48
CA SER A 69 1.55 12.98 11.41
C SER A 69 1.08 11.55 11.13
N THR A 70 0.84 11.21 9.87
CA THR A 70 0.46 9.85 9.45
C THR A 70 1.64 8.89 9.54
N MET A 71 2.86 9.34 9.29
CA MET A 71 4.07 8.53 9.52
C MET A 71 4.25 8.17 10.99
N GLU A 72 3.96 9.08 11.92
CA GLU A 72 3.97 8.75 13.35
C GLU A 72 2.90 7.72 13.71
N GLN A 73 1.71 7.79 13.09
CA GLN A 73 0.69 6.76 13.27
C GLN A 73 1.16 5.41 12.73
N PHE A 74 1.75 5.37 11.53
CA PHE A 74 2.37 4.16 10.98
C PHE A 74 3.45 3.57 11.88
N ARG A 75 4.27 4.42 12.54
CA ARG A 75 5.28 3.95 13.51
C ARG A 75 4.67 3.32 14.76
N LYS A 76 3.53 3.85 15.24
CA LYS A 76 2.82 3.29 16.41
C LYS A 76 2.26 1.90 16.15
N PHE A 77 1.79 1.65 14.92
CA PHE A 77 1.21 0.36 14.54
C PHE A 77 2.23 -0.62 13.95
N ALA A 78 3.39 -0.15 13.49
CA ALA A 78 4.46 -1.02 13.03
C ALA A 78 4.97 -1.91 14.18
N THR A 79 4.73 -3.22 14.08
CA THR A 79 5.19 -4.21 15.04
C THR A 79 6.47 -4.90 14.55
N GLY A 80 7.36 -5.24 15.49
CA GLY A 80 8.66 -5.89 15.22
C GLY A 80 9.86 -4.95 15.30
N SER A 81 10.73 -5.16 16.29
CA SER A 81 11.92 -4.34 16.59
C SER A 81 13.01 -4.37 15.49
N SER A 82 13.02 -5.42 14.65
CA SER A 82 14.07 -5.61 13.62
C SER A 82 13.55 -5.50 12.18
N TYR A 83 12.24 -5.59 11.95
CA TYR A 83 11.61 -5.51 10.62
C TYR A 83 10.17 -4.99 10.75
N PRO A 84 9.98 -3.67 10.93
CA PRO A 84 8.65 -3.10 11.06
C PRO A 84 7.85 -3.40 9.80
N ALA A 85 6.74 -4.11 9.99
CA ALA A 85 5.74 -4.35 8.97
C ALA A 85 4.39 -3.82 9.45
N ILE A 86 3.59 -3.32 8.51
CA ILE A 86 2.22 -2.86 8.77
C ILE A 86 1.31 -3.87 8.09
N LEU A 87 0.36 -4.40 8.85
CA LEU A 87 -0.64 -5.32 8.32
C LEU A 87 -1.75 -4.53 7.62
N ASP A 88 -2.41 -5.16 6.65
CA ASP A 88 -3.57 -4.55 5.98
C ASP A 88 -4.65 -4.13 7.00
N SER A 89 -4.83 -4.88 8.10
CA SER A 89 -5.75 -4.55 9.20
C SER A 89 -5.35 -3.32 10.02
N ASP A 90 -4.07 -2.93 10.02
CA ASP A 90 -3.61 -1.72 10.70
C ASP A 90 -3.82 -0.50 9.81
N VAL A 91 -3.68 -0.68 8.50
CA VAL A 91 -4.01 0.34 7.49
C VAL A 91 -5.50 0.68 7.52
N GLU A 92 -6.37 -0.30 7.74
CA GLU A 92 -7.82 -0.08 7.86
C GLU A 92 -8.25 0.70 9.11
N LYS A 93 -7.40 0.79 10.14
CA LYS A 93 -7.68 1.47 11.42
C LYS A 93 -7.18 2.91 11.46
N LEU A 94 -6.41 3.34 10.46
CA LEU A 94 -6.00 4.74 10.26
C LEU A 94 -7.18 5.58 9.78
#